data_AF-U2RDJ7-F1
#
_entry.id   AF-U2RDJ7-F1
#
_cell.length_a   1.000
_cell.length_b   1.000
_cell.length_c   1.000
_cell.angle_alpha   90.00
_cell.angle_beta   90.00
_cell.angle_gamma   90.00
#
_symmetry.space_group_name_H-M   'P 1'
#
loop_
_entity.id
_entity.type
_entity.pdbx_description
1 polymer ?
#
loop_
_entity_poly.entity_id
_entity_poly.type
_entity_poly.pdbx_seq_one_letter_code
_entity_poly.pdbx_strand_id
1 'polypeptide(L)'
;MALPLDQNIRDQKNSVAWENVTLKELVMQIANKHEMNAELYAENVFFERLDQNQETDLAFINRVVKEIGLNMKVSDDKIIIFDDEEMEKNDAIEVFNIKDYRIRSFSLKKKNKEIYDKVEVSYYDPDKKKVVKEIITKEELDKRNQVTTEEKESKSKDSKKTDKKSQKKVSKKPVKKVKSKKK
;
A
#
# COMPACT_ATOMS: atom_id res chain seq x y z
N MET A 1 5.65 6.24 -23.20
CA MET A 1 6.90 6.08 -22.46
C MET A 1 7.24 4.60 -22.45
N ALA A 2 8.29 4.24 -23.18
CA ALA A 2 8.74 2.87 -23.33
C ALA A 2 9.65 2.54 -22.15
N LEU A 3 9.33 1.45 -21.44
CA LEU A 3 10.34 0.72 -20.67
C LEU A 3 11.30 0.10 -21.68
N PRO A 4 12.59 -0.05 -21.37
CA PRO A 4 13.52 -0.65 -22.32
C PRO A 4 13.03 -2.03 -22.74
N LEU A 5 13.16 -2.27 -24.04
CA LEU A 5 12.56 -3.38 -24.76
C LEU A 5 13.24 -4.72 -24.48
N ASP A 6 14.42 -4.72 -23.85
CA ASP A 6 15.27 -5.91 -23.72
C ASP A 6 14.95 -6.79 -22.50
N GLN A 7 13.98 -6.40 -21.67
CA GLN A 7 13.70 -7.12 -20.43
C GLN A 7 12.34 -7.82 -20.44
N ASN A 8 12.40 -9.15 -20.37
CA ASN A 8 11.27 -10.09 -20.36
C ASN A 8 10.31 -9.92 -19.17
N ILE A 9 10.49 -8.91 -18.32
CA ILE A 9 9.66 -8.64 -17.12
C ILE A 9 8.16 -8.48 -17.44
N ARG A 10 7.84 -8.09 -18.68
CA ARG A 10 6.46 -7.91 -19.17
C ARG A 10 5.85 -9.14 -19.81
N ASP A 11 6.66 -9.98 -20.43
CA ASP A 11 6.19 -11.04 -21.34
C ASP A 11 6.40 -12.44 -20.77
N GLN A 12 7.46 -12.64 -19.97
CA GLN A 12 7.74 -13.92 -19.35
C GLN A 12 6.81 -14.16 -18.16
N LYS A 13 5.97 -15.18 -18.30
CA LYS A 13 5.15 -15.71 -17.21
C LYS A 13 6.01 -16.59 -16.32
N ASN A 14 5.92 -16.35 -15.01
CA ASN A 14 6.61 -17.15 -14.02
C ASN A 14 5.61 -17.81 -13.08
N SER A 15 6.06 -18.88 -12.41
CA SER A 15 5.31 -19.55 -11.36
C SER A 15 6.24 -19.74 -10.17
N VAL A 16 6.05 -18.96 -9.12
CA VAL A 16 6.96 -18.88 -7.97
C VAL A 16 6.12 -18.81 -6.69
N ALA A 17 6.47 -19.64 -5.71
CA ALA A 17 5.92 -19.54 -4.37
C ALA A 17 6.88 -18.73 -3.49
N TRP A 18 6.37 -17.65 -2.92
CA TRP A 18 7.09 -16.75 -2.03
C TRP A 18 6.61 -16.99 -0.60
N GLU A 19 7.52 -17.26 0.32
CA GLU A 19 7.22 -17.52 1.73
C GLU A 19 8.00 -16.56 2.62
N ASN A 20 7.34 -16.02 3.65
CA ASN A 20 7.95 -15.11 4.64
C ASN A 20 8.75 -13.95 4.02
N VAL A 21 8.17 -13.23 3.07
CA VAL A 21 8.83 -12.17 2.31
C VAL A 21 8.25 -10.80 2.65
N THR A 22 9.06 -9.75 2.70
CA THR A 22 8.57 -8.37 2.76
C THR A 22 8.38 -7.76 1.39
N LEU A 23 7.52 -6.73 1.28
CA LEU A 23 7.28 -6.02 0.03
C LEU A 23 8.58 -5.51 -0.59
N LYS A 24 9.45 -4.91 0.23
CA LYS A 24 10.76 -4.43 -0.21
C LYS A 24 11.61 -5.54 -0.79
N GLU A 25 11.71 -6.69 -0.11
CA GLU A 25 12.51 -7.82 -0.57
C GLU A 25 11.95 -8.42 -1.86
N LEU A 26 10.63 -8.60 -1.96
CA LEU A 26 9.96 -9.13 -3.14
C LEU A 26 10.28 -8.28 -4.37
N VAL A 27 10.12 -6.96 -4.24
CA VAL A 27 10.29 -6.03 -5.36
C VAL A 27 11.76 -5.90 -5.73
N MET A 28 12.66 -5.84 -4.75
CA MET A 28 14.10 -5.83 -4.99
C MET A 28 14.57 -7.12 -5.67
N GLN A 29 14.10 -8.29 -5.27
CA GLN A 29 14.51 -9.56 -5.90
C GLN A 29 14.06 -9.63 -7.35
N ILE A 30 12.82 -9.22 -7.63
CA ILE A 30 12.31 -9.17 -9.01
C ILE A 30 13.05 -8.12 -9.83
N ALA A 31 13.29 -6.92 -9.29
CA ALA A 31 14.04 -5.88 -9.99
C ALA A 31 15.46 -6.35 -10.34
N ASN A 32 16.18 -6.93 -9.37
CA ASN A 32 17.53 -7.46 -9.57
C ASN A 32 17.59 -8.58 -10.62
N LYS A 33 16.58 -9.46 -10.67
CA LYS A 33 16.47 -10.52 -11.69
C LYS A 33 16.43 -9.95 -13.11
N HIS A 34 15.85 -8.77 -13.26
CA HIS A 34 15.79 -8.05 -14.53
C HIS A 34 16.80 -6.90 -14.58
N GLU A 35 17.86 -6.86 -13.78
CA GLU A 35 18.85 -5.76 -13.83
C GLU A 35 18.25 -4.34 -13.67
N MET A 36 17.10 -4.24 -12.99
CA MET A 36 16.41 -2.98 -12.67
C MET A 36 16.68 -2.59 -11.21
N ASN A 37 16.38 -1.33 -10.88
CA ASN A 37 16.37 -0.83 -9.51
C ASN A 37 14.96 -0.81 -8.92
N ALA A 38 14.86 -0.81 -7.59
CA ALA A 38 13.60 -0.72 -6.87
C ALA A 38 13.65 0.36 -5.78
N GLU A 39 12.62 1.19 -5.72
CA GLU A 39 12.43 2.23 -4.71
C GLU A 39 11.07 2.05 -4.04
N LEU A 40 11.03 2.13 -2.70
CA LEU A 40 9.82 1.95 -1.89
C LEU A 40 9.60 3.19 -1.02
N TYR A 41 8.52 3.90 -1.30
CA TYR A 41 8.04 5.09 -0.59
C TYR A 41 6.71 4.78 0.12
N ALA A 42 6.66 3.66 0.83
CA ALA A 42 5.49 3.20 1.58
C ALA A 42 5.91 2.29 2.75
N GLU A 43 4.96 1.93 3.62
CA GLU A 43 5.24 0.98 4.71
C GLU A 43 5.64 -0.39 4.16
N ASN A 44 6.72 -0.97 4.72
CA ASN A 44 7.19 -2.29 4.29
C ASN A 44 6.32 -3.40 4.90
N VAL A 45 5.40 -3.94 4.10
CA VAL A 45 4.46 -4.99 4.51
C VAL A 45 5.14 -6.36 4.49
N PHE A 46 4.86 -7.19 5.50
CA PHE A 46 5.30 -8.59 5.57
C PHE A 46 4.20 -9.54 5.08
N PHE A 47 4.58 -10.51 4.25
CA PHE A 47 3.70 -11.55 3.73
C PHE A 47 4.17 -12.93 4.18
N GLU A 48 3.27 -13.71 4.77
CA GLU A 48 3.55 -15.09 5.14
C GLU A 48 3.65 -15.99 3.90
N ARG A 49 2.78 -15.75 2.91
CA ARG A 49 2.77 -16.48 1.64
C ARG A 49 2.20 -15.63 0.51
N LEU A 50 2.87 -15.63 -0.64
CA LEU A 50 2.36 -15.13 -1.91
C LEU A 50 2.67 -16.15 -3.00
N ASP A 51 1.68 -16.46 -3.83
CA ASP A 51 1.87 -17.36 -4.96
C ASP A 51 1.75 -16.55 -6.26
N GLN A 52 2.80 -16.61 -7.08
CA GLN A 52 2.81 -16.14 -8.46
C GLN A 52 2.46 -17.32 -9.36
N ASN A 53 1.39 -17.23 -10.14
CA ASN A 53 0.91 -18.35 -10.96
C ASN A 53 0.67 -17.94 -12.40
N GLN A 54 1.54 -18.38 -13.32
CA GLN A 54 1.44 -18.11 -14.76
C GLN A 54 1.20 -16.62 -15.08
N GLU A 55 1.76 -15.74 -14.26
CA GLU A 55 1.65 -14.29 -14.39
C GLU A 55 3.04 -13.67 -14.54
N THR A 56 3.11 -12.52 -15.20
CA THR A 56 4.39 -11.84 -15.43
C THR A 56 4.83 -11.13 -14.16
N ASP A 57 6.13 -10.96 -14.00
CA ASP A 57 6.69 -10.37 -12.78
C ASP A 57 6.13 -8.96 -12.52
N LEU A 58 5.93 -8.16 -13.58
CA LEU A 58 5.31 -6.85 -13.45
C LEU A 58 3.81 -6.91 -13.09
N ALA A 59 3.06 -7.85 -13.67
CA ALA A 59 1.64 -8.03 -13.35
C ALA A 59 1.46 -8.50 -11.91
N PHE A 60 2.33 -9.39 -11.44
CA PHE A 60 2.36 -9.88 -10.08
C PHE A 60 2.61 -8.76 -9.07
N ILE A 61 3.66 -7.96 -9.26
CA ILE A 61 3.94 -6.82 -8.36
C ILE A 61 2.76 -5.87 -8.36
N ASN A 62 2.23 -5.51 -9.54
CA ASN A 62 1.09 -4.60 -9.64
C ASN A 62 -0.15 -5.12 -8.89
N ARG A 63 -0.41 -6.43 -8.97
CA ARG A 63 -1.50 -7.07 -8.25
C ARG A 63 -1.29 -6.99 -6.74
N VAL A 64 -0.12 -7.40 -6.24
CA VAL A 64 0.20 -7.39 -4.80
C VAL A 64 0.15 -5.96 -4.24
N VAL A 65 0.73 -5.00 -4.95
CA VAL A 65 0.76 -3.58 -4.56
C VAL A 65 -0.65 -2.99 -4.49
N LYS A 66 -1.52 -3.32 -5.46
CA LYS A 66 -2.93 -2.88 -5.42
C LYS A 66 -3.74 -3.53 -4.31
N GLU A 67 -3.49 -4.81 -4.00
CA GLU A 67 -4.20 -5.53 -2.93
C GLU A 67 -3.95 -4.89 -1.54
N ILE A 68 -2.79 -4.27 -1.34
CA ILE A 68 -2.45 -3.55 -0.11
C ILE A 68 -2.76 -2.05 -0.17
N GLY A 69 -3.38 -1.56 -1.25
CA GLY A 69 -3.78 -0.15 -1.41
C GLY A 69 -2.66 0.80 -1.81
N LEU A 70 -1.53 0.28 -2.29
CA LEU A 70 -0.41 1.08 -2.80
C LEU A 70 -0.46 1.22 -4.33
N ASN A 71 0.37 2.10 -4.87
CA ASN A 71 0.55 2.28 -6.30
C ASN A 71 1.98 1.96 -6.74
N MET A 72 2.10 1.62 -8.03
CA MET A 72 3.38 1.33 -8.67
C MET A 72 3.52 2.14 -9.95
N LYS A 73 4.71 2.69 -10.16
CA LYS A 73 5.16 3.30 -11.41
C LYS A 73 6.47 2.65 -11.83
N VAL A 74 6.64 2.48 -13.14
CA VAL A 74 7.92 2.04 -13.70
C VAL A 74 8.47 3.15 -14.60
N SER A 75 9.70 3.59 -14.35
CA SER A 75 10.38 4.67 -15.07
C SER A 75 11.88 4.40 -15.06
N ASP A 76 12.57 4.64 -16.18
CA ASP A 76 14.05 4.68 -16.24
C ASP A 76 14.74 3.50 -15.54
N ASP A 77 14.29 2.27 -15.82
CA ASP A 77 14.81 1.03 -15.20
C ASP A 77 14.64 0.96 -13.68
N LYS A 78 13.61 1.66 -13.18
CA LYS A 78 13.22 1.64 -11.79
C LYS A 78 11.77 1.24 -11.62
N ILE A 79 11.53 0.34 -10.66
CA ILE A 79 10.22 0.06 -10.12
C ILE A 79 10.04 0.92 -8.86
N ILE A 80 9.10 1.84 -8.89
CA ILE A 80 8.80 2.78 -7.81
C ILE A 80 7.44 2.39 -7.23
N ILE A 81 7.40 2.05 -5.95
CA ILE A 81 6.17 1.79 -5.21
C ILE A 81 5.96 2.90 -4.19
N PHE A 82 4.74 3.41 -4.11
CA PHE A 82 4.41 4.56 -3.29
C PHE A 82 2.97 4.49 -2.77
N ASP A 83 2.75 5.21 -1.68
CA ASP A 83 1.43 5.48 -1.14
C ASP A 83 0.99 6.89 -1.58
N ASP A 84 -0.18 6.99 -2.23
CA ASP A 84 -0.72 8.27 -2.70
C ASP A 84 -0.97 9.23 -1.53
N GLU A 85 -1.50 8.72 -0.41
CA GLU A 85 -1.83 9.56 0.76
C GLU A 85 -0.57 10.14 1.41
N GLU A 86 0.52 9.36 1.47
CA GLU A 86 1.81 9.86 1.95
C GLU A 86 2.46 10.80 0.94
N MET A 87 2.31 10.54 -0.37
CA MET A 87 2.84 11.43 -1.40
C MET A 87 2.17 12.80 -1.42
N GLU A 88 0.86 12.86 -1.20
CA GLU A 88 0.08 14.11 -1.15
C GLU A 88 0.45 15.01 0.05
N LYS A 89 1.02 14.45 1.12
CA LYS A 89 1.49 15.21 2.29
C LYS A 89 2.80 15.94 2.05
N ASN A 90 3.54 15.60 0.99
CA ASN A 90 4.81 16.25 0.69
C ASN A 90 4.60 17.69 0.20
N ASP A 91 5.56 18.56 0.50
CA ASP A 91 5.52 19.93 0.04
C ASP A 91 5.53 20.01 -1.49
N ALA A 92 4.68 20.90 -2.02
CA ALA A 92 4.63 21.17 -3.44
C ALA A 92 5.96 21.81 -3.89
N ILE A 93 6.71 21.08 -4.73
CA ILE A 93 7.97 21.57 -5.30
C ILE A 93 7.71 22.74 -6.25
N GLU A 94 6.61 22.68 -7.00
CA GLU A 94 6.27 23.67 -8.01
C GLU A 94 4.76 23.84 -8.13
N VAL A 95 4.31 25.09 -8.24
CA VAL A 95 2.88 25.44 -8.38
C VAL A 95 2.68 26.12 -9.73
N PHE A 96 1.80 25.55 -10.55
CA PHE A 96 1.45 26.09 -11.86
C PHE A 96 0.12 26.82 -11.82
N ASN A 97 0.04 27.97 -12.51
CA ASN A 97 -1.22 28.62 -12.80
C ASN A 97 -1.72 28.17 -14.17
N ILE A 98 -3.03 28.04 -14.36
CA ILE A 98 -3.64 27.70 -15.67
C ILE A 98 -3.22 28.67 -16.79
N LYS A 99 -2.92 29.93 -16.45
CA LYS A 99 -2.46 30.96 -17.39
C LYS A 99 -0.95 30.93 -17.67
N ASP A 100 -0.22 29.98 -17.10
CA ASP A 100 1.22 29.85 -17.30
C ASP A 100 1.53 29.55 -18.78
N TYR A 101 2.48 30.29 -19.35
CA TYR A 101 2.91 30.17 -20.74
C TYR A 101 3.42 28.76 -21.09
N ARG A 102 3.82 27.97 -20.09
CA ARG A 102 4.27 26.58 -20.24
C ARG A 102 3.12 25.62 -20.55
N ILE A 103 1.88 25.97 -20.23
CA ILE A 103 0.69 25.15 -20.44
C ILE A 103 0.09 25.46 -21.83
N ARG A 104 0.39 24.61 -22.82
CA ARG A 104 -0.12 24.79 -24.20
C ARG A 104 -1.60 24.45 -24.36
N SER A 105 -2.06 23.43 -23.63
CA SER A 105 -3.45 22.99 -23.59
C SER A 105 -3.65 22.06 -22.39
N PHE A 106 -4.86 22.02 -21.83
CA PHE A 106 -5.21 21.08 -20.77
C PHE A 106 -6.65 20.58 -20.98
N SER A 107 -6.91 19.35 -20.54
CA SER A 107 -8.24 18.74 -20.60
C SER A 107 -8.48 17.99 -19.30
N LEU A 108 -9.46 18.43 -18.51
CA LEU A 108 -9.91 17.70 -17.32
C LEU A 108 -11.20 16.96 -17.63
N LYS A 109 -11.24 15.67 -17.29
CA LYS A 109 -12.45 14.86 -17.37
C LYS A 109 -12.91 14.51 -15.95
N LYS A 110 -14.09 14.98 -15.57
CA LYS A 110 -14.73 14.55 -14.33
C LYS A 110 -15.50 13.25 -14.58
N LYS A 111 -15.15 12.18 -13.87
CA LYS A 111 -15.94 10.94 -13.84
C LYS A 111 -16.95 11.06 -12.70
N ASN A 112 -18.23 10.79 -13.00
CA ASN A 112 -19.31 10.70 -11.99
C ASN A 112 -19.89 9.28 -11.87
N LYS A 113 -19.38 8.32 -12.67
CA LYS A 113 -19.76 6.90 -12.62
C LYS A 113 -18.64 6.12 -11.94
N GLU A 114 -18.96 5.00 -11.31
CA GLU A 114 -18.03 4.14 -10.56
C GLU A 114 -17.45 4.80 -9.29
N ILE A 115 -18.15 5.80 -8.75
CA ILE A 115 -17.89 6.35 -7.43
C ILE A 115 -18.82 5.64 -6.45
N TYR A 116 -18.26 4.97 -5.45
CA TYR A 116 -19.01 4.20 -4.47
C TYR A 116 -18.85 4.81 -3.07
N ASP A 117 -19.95 4.96 -2.35
CA ASP A 117 -19.94 5.51 -0.98
C ASP A 117 -19.73 4.44 0.11
N LYS A 118 -19.87 3.16 -0.26
CA LYS A 118 -19.80 2.02 0.66
C LYS A 118 -19.23 0.78 -0.03
N VAL A 119 -18.37 0.07 0.70
CA VAL A 119 -17.83 -1.24 0.31
C VAL A 119 -18.22 -2.28 1.36
N GLU A 120 -18.74 -3.43 0.92
CA GLU A 120 -18.95 -4.61 1.78
C GLU A 120 -17.92 -5.67 1.40
N VAL A 121 -17.09 -6.08 2.36
CA VAL A 121 -16.11 -7.15 2.21
C VAL A 121 -16.55 -8.32 3.09
N SER A 122 -16.76 -9.48 2.47
CA SER A 122 -17.12 -10.71 3.20
C SER A 122 -16.11 -11.81 2.96
N TYR A 123 -15.65 -12.46 4.03
CA TYR A 123 -14.73 -13.59 3.95
C TYR A 123 -15.14 -14.72 4.89
N TYR A 124 -14.83 -15.96 4.51
CA TYR A 124 -15.10 -17.13 5.34
C TYR A 124 -13.91 -17.40 6.27
N ASP A 125 -14.14 -17.33 7.57
CA ASP A 125 -13.16 -17.70 8.60
C ASP A 125 -13.21 -19.24 8.80
N PRO A 126 -12.18 -19.99 8.39
CA PRO A 126 -12.17 -21.45 8.49
C PRO A 126 -12.08 -21.94 9.94
N ASP A 127 -11.46 -21.18 10.83
CA ASP A 127 -11.29 -21.55 12.23
C ASP A 127 -12.62 -21.39 12.98
N LYS A 128 -13.36 -20.32 12.66
CA LYS A 128 -14.68 -20.03 13.25
C LYS A 128 -15.86 -20.66 12.49
N LYS A 129 -15.61 -21.25 11.32
CA LYS A 129 -16.60 -21.79 10.37
C LYS A 129 -17.76 -20.82 10.09
N LYS A 130 -17.47 -19.53 9.99
CA LYS A 130 -18.48 -18.46 9.80
C LYS A 130 -18.04 -17.49 8.73
N VAL A 131 -19.01 -16.93 8.02
CA VAL A 131 -18.79 -15.79 7.12
C VAL A 131 -18.74 -14.52 7.96
N VAL A 132 -17.59 -13.86 7.96
CA VAL A 132 -17.41 -12.52 8.53
C VAL A 132 -17.73 -11.51 7.44
N LYS A 133 -18.58 -10.52 7.76
CA LYS A 133 -18.91 -9.40 6.88
C LYS A 133 -18.46 -8.11 7.54
N GLU A 134 -17.69 -7.32 6.84
CA GLU A 134 -17.31 -5.97 7.24
C GLU A 134 -17.83 -4.99 6.20
N ILE A 135 -18.50 -3.94 6.68
CA ILE A 135 -18.98 -2.83 5.86
C ILE A 135 -18.11 -1.64 6.21
N ILE A 136 -17.58 -0.97 5.19
CA ILE A 136 -16.81 0.25 5.36
C ILE A 136 -17.46 1.33 4.51
N THR A 137 -17.87 2.42 5.15
CA THR A 137 -18.41 3.61 4.48
C THR A 137 -17.32 4.65 4.25
N LYS A 138 -17.49 5.52 3.24
CA LYS A 138 -16.55 6.59 2.93
C LYS A 138 -16.30 7.53 4.12
N GLU A 139 -17.36 7.88 4.84
CA GLU A 139 -17.28 8.74 6.03
C GLU A 139 -16.51 8.09 7.19
N GLU A 140 -16.59 6.75 7.32
CA GLU A 140 -15.82 6.01 8.33
C GLU A 140 -14.34 5.87 7.95
N LEU A 141 -14.03 5.77 6.64
CA LEU A 141 -12.65 5.82 6.12
C LEU A 141 -12.02 7.19 6.39
N ASP A 142 -12.72 8.28 6.07
CA ASP A 142 -12.23 9.64 6.29
C ASP A 142 -11.98 9.93 7.79
N LYS A 143 -12.77 9.34 8.69
CA LYS A 143 -12.56 9.45 10.15
C LYS A 143 -11.43 8.55 10.67
N ARG A 144 -11.12 7.44 9.99
CA ARG A 144 -9.99 6.56 10.34
C ARG A 144 -8.65 7.15 9.93
N ASN A 145 -8.62 7.89 8.83
CA ASN A 145 -7.43 8.61 8.36
C ASN A 145 -7.20 9.94 9.11
N GLN A 146 -8.22 10.47 9.77
CA GLN A 146 -8.08 11.57 10.72
C GLN A 146 -7.49 11.04 12.04
N VAL A 147 -6.20 11.27 12.26
CA VAL A 147 -5.61 11.20 13.60
C VAL A 147 -6.24 12.32 14.43
N THR A 148 -7.34 12.02 15.12
CA THR A 148 -7.87 12.89 16.17
C THR A 148 -6.95 12.83 17.38
N THR A 149 -6.09 13.84 17.52
CA THR A 149 -5.56 14.29 18.81
C THR A 149 -6.72 14.80 19.65
N GLU A 150 -7.44 13.90 20.32
CA GLU A 150 -8.34 14.30 21.41
C GLU A 150 -7.53 14.33 22.71
N GLU A 151 -7.10 15.54 23.07
CA GLU A 151 -6.81 15.90 24.45
C GLU A 151 -8.10 15.69 25.28
N LYS A 152 -8.17 14.60 26.04
CA LYS A 152 -9.11 14.49 27.16
C LYS A 152 -8.40 14.93 28.44
N GLU A 153 -8.57 16.20 28.76
CA GLU A 153 -8.29 16.74 30.08
C GLU A 153 -9.43 16.36 31.05
N SER A 154 -9.11 15.69 32.17
CA SER A 154 -9.59 16.04 33.52
C SER A 154 -9.18 15.03 34.62
N LYS A 155 -8.29 15.51 35.52
CA LYS A 155 -8.25 15.42 37.01
C LYS A 155 -8.66 14.08 37.70
N SER A 156 -7.94 13.49 38.66
CA SER A 156 -7.11 14.05 39.75
C SER A 156 -6.41 12.99 40.64
N LYS A 157 -5.34 13.43 41.33
CA LYS A 157 -4.76 13.02 42.65
C LYS A 157 -3.63 11.95 42.76
N ASP A 158 -2.43 12.51 42.96
CA ASP A 158 -1.41 12.25 44.01
C ASP A 158 -0.75 10.86 44.18
N SER A 159 0.54 10.74 43.81
CA SER A 159 1.69 10.71 44.76
C SER A 159 3.02 10.26 44.11
N LYS A 160 4.12 10.68 44.75
CA LYS A 160 5.55 10.81 44.35
C LYS A 160 6.37 9.52 44.06
N LYS A 161 7.43 9.74 43.24
CA LYS A 161 8.76 9.04 43.11
C LYS A 161 8.71 7.61 42.51
N THR A 162 9.56 7.18 41.55
CA THR A 162 11.03 7.24 41.41
C THR A 162 11.49 6.93 39.95
N ASP A 163 12.76 7.24 39.69
CA ASP A 163 13.61 7.02 38.50
C ASP A 163 13.55 5.68 37.71
N LYS A 164 14.08 5.79 36.47
CA LYS A 164 14.70 4.79 35.57
C LYS A 164 13.88 4.22 34.40
N LYS A 165 14.36 4.62 33.21
CA LYS A 165 14.74 3.82 32.02
C LYS A 165 13.78 2.73 31.50
N SER A 166 13.56 2.84 30.18
CA SER A 166 13.33 1.74 29.22
C SER A 166 11.89 1.47 28.78
N GLN A 167 11.76 1.40 27.44
CA GLN A 167 10.80 0.61 26.66
C GLN A 167 9.32 1.06 26.66
N LYS A 168 8.93 1.81 25.62
CA LYS A 168 7.52 1.88 25.21
C LYS A 168 7.25 0.97 24.01
N LYS A 169 6.62 -0.15 24.34
CA LYS A 169 5.95 -1.12 23.46
C LYS A 169 4.94 -0.40 22.57
N VAL A 170 5.16 -0.42 21.26
CA VAL A 170 4.13 -0.10 20.27
C VAL A 170 3.29 -1.35 20.09
N SER A 171 2.07 -1.30 20.60
CA SER A 171 1.05 -2.33 20.45
C SER A 171 0.31 -2.12 19.13
N LYS A 172 0.92 -2.53 18.00
CA LYS A 172 0.18 -2.77 16.76
C LYS A 172 -0.48 -4.16 16.87
N LYS A 173 -1.79 -4.20 17.13
CA LYS A 173 -2.58 -5.44 17.02
C LYS A 173 -2.66 -5.88 15.56
N PRO A 174 -2.72 -7.20 15.32
CA PRO A 174 -2.10 -7.83 14.16
C PRO A 174 -2.88 -7.63 12.88
N VAL A 175 -2.16 -7.26 11.82
CA VAL A 175 -2.57 -7.51 10.44
C VAL A 175 -2.86 -9.01 10.34
N LYS A 176 -4.13 -9.36 10.17
CA LYS A 176 -4.55 -10.77 10.05
C LYS A 176 -3.85 -11.37 8.84
N LYS A 177 -3.05 -12.39 9.12
CA LYS A 177 -2.42 -13.31 8.16
C LYS A 177 -3.42 -13.68 7.06
N VAL A 178 -3.15 -13.22 5.83
CA VAL A 178 -3.85 -13.70 4.65
C VAL A 178 -3.29 -15.08 4.34
N LYS A 179 -3.95 -16.13 4.84
CA LYS A 179 -3.68 -17.52 4.46
C LYS A 179 -4.36 -17.78 3.10
N SER A 180 -3.59 -17.90 2.04
CA SER A 180 -4.07 -18.45 0.77
C SER A 180 -4.37 -19.96 0.94
N LYS A 181 -5.60 -20.38 0.62
CA LYS A 181 -6.07 -21.77 0.65
C LYS A 181 -5.55 -22.51 -0.59
N LYS A 182 -4.90 -23.66 -0.39
CA LYS A 182 -4.68 -24.70 -1.41
C LYS A 182 -6.02 -25.17 -1.99
N LYS A 183 -6.09 -25.28 -3.32
CA LYS A 183 -6.94 -26.26 -4.01
C LYS A 183 -6.11 -27.50 -4.29
#